data_AF-A0AA43EVQ4-F1
#
_entry.id   AF-A0AA43EVQ4-F1
#
_cell.length_a   1.000
_cell.length_b   1.000
_cell.length_c   1.000
_cell.angle_alpha   90.00
_cell.angle_beta   90.00
_cell.angle_gamma   90.00
#
_symmetry.space_group_name_H-M   'P 1'
#
loop_
_entity.id
_entity.type
_entity.pdbx_description
1 polymer ?
#
loop_
_entity_poly.entity_id
_entity_poly.type
_entity_poly.pdbx_seq_one_letter_code
_entity_poly.pdbx_strand_id
1 'polypeptide(L)'
;RQVFDEVSMGVALPQALDNMTRRVDSVDLRFFITSVLVQRETGGNLAEIIDSLAGLIRQRFELQLRVKALSAEGRMSAAVLLGLPIVVGALLFKMNPDYMGVLFTDPMGRNLATIGSIMMVVGAVVMKRMVDIKV
;
A
#
# COMPACT_ATOMS: atom_id res chain seq x y z
N ARG A 1 -8.81 -28.52 3.25
CA ARG A 1 -9.26 -29.93 3.16
C ARG A 1 -8.27 -30.88 3.83
N GLN A 2 -6.97 -30.86 3.49
CA GLN A 2 -5.95 -31.70 4.15
C GLN A 2 -5.92 -31.73 5.69
N VAL A 3 -6.24 -30.65 6.41
CA VAL A 3 -6.30 -30.69 7.90
C VAL A 3 -7.40 -31.62 8.38
N PHE A 4 -8.55 -31.64 7.69
CA PHE A 4 -9.65 -32.56 7.98
C PHE A 4 -9.24 -34.00 7.67
N ASP A 5 -8.52 -34.21 6.57
CA ASP A 5 -8.03 -35.53 6.16
C ASP A 5 -7.00 -36.08 7.18
N GLU A 6 -6.05 -35.25 7.64
CA GLU A 6 -5.08 -35.62 8.68
C GLU A 6 -5.77 -36.04 9.99
N VAL A 7 -6.77 -35.26 10.43
CA VAL A 7 -7.55 -35.59 11.63
C VAL A 7 -8.36 -36.87 11.45
N SER A 8 -8.94 -37.08 10.26
CA SER A 8 -9.66 -38.33 9.94
C SER A 8 -8.77 -39.57 9.91
N MET A 9 -7.46 -39.37 9.66
CA MET A 9 -6.43 -40.41 9.71
C MET A 9 -5.83 -40.62 11.11
N GLY A 10 -6.40 -39.99 12.15
CA GLY A 10 -5.98 -40.17 13.55
C GLY A 10 -4.85 -39.25 14.00
N VAL A 11 -4.44 -38.27 13.19
CA VAL A 11 -3.49 -37.24 13.63
C VAL A 11 -4.17 -36.32 14.64
N ALA A 12 -3.49 -36.03 15.75
CA ALA A 12 -4.00 -35.11 16.74
C ALA A 12 -4.21 -33.72 16.12
N LEU A 13 -5.39 -33.11 16.35
CA LEU A 13 -5.74 -31.79 15.81
C LEU A 13 -4.66 -30.71 16.05
N PRO A 14 -3.98 -30.65 17.22
CA PRO A 14 -2.85 -29.75 17.41
C PRO A 14 -1.72 -29.92 16.39
N GLN A 15 -1.37 -31.18 16.12
CA GLN A 15 -0.36 -31.55 15.15
C GLN A 15 -0.81 -31.19 13.71
N ALA A 16 -2.08 -31.46 13.37
CA ALA A 16 -2.63 -31.17 12.05
C ALA A 16 -2.71 -29.66 11.77
N LEU A 17 -2.99 -28.85 12.80
CA LEU A 17 -2.95 -27.39 12.71
C LEU A 17 -1.50 -26.88 12.62
N ASP A 18 -0.56 -27.39 13.41
CA ASP A 18 0.87 -27.02 13.27
C ASP A 18 1.39 -27.32 11.84
N ASN A 19 1.05 -28.49 11.30
CA ASN A 19 1.37 -28.86 9.91
C ASN A 19 0.79 -27.85 8.89
N MET A 20 -0.39 -27.28 9.16
CA MET A 20 -0.99 -26.26 8.31
C MET A 20 -0.17 -24.96 8.31
N THR A 21 0.38 -24.55 9.45
CA THR A 21 1.23 -23.34 9.53
C THR A 21 2.55 -23.48 8.77
N ARG A 22 3.06 -24.71 8.62
CA ARG A 22 4.27 -24.99 7.84
C ARG A 22 4.03 -24.94 6.33
N ARG A 23 2.78 -25.18 5.90
CA ARG A 23 2.37 -25.22 4.49
C ARG A 23 1.87 -23.88 3.96
N VAL A 24 1.25 -23.06 4.82
CA VAL A 24 0.75 -21.74 4.48
C VAL A 24 1.58 -20.72 5.25
N ASP A 25 2.49 -20.05 4.54
CA ASP A 25 3.35 -19.02 5.12
C ASP A 25 2.57 -17.72 5.32
N SER A 26 1.73 -17.71 6.36
CA SER A 26 0.96 -16.55 6.80
C SER A 26 1.18 -16.37 8.30
N VAL A 27 1.67 -15.20 8.66
CA VAL A 27 1.86 -14.81 10.07
C VAL A 27 0.51 -14.80 10.80
N ASP A 28 -0.56 -14.35 10.15
CA ASP A 28 -1.92 -14.35 10.71
C ASP A 28 -2.41 -15.77 11.02
N LEU A 29 -2.11 -16.74 10.15
CA LEU A 29 -2.49 -18.14 10.37
C LEU A 29 -1.74 -18.76 11.54
N ARG A 30 -0.43 -18.48 11.69
CA ARG A 30 0.36 -18.94 12.84
C ARG A 30 -0.20 -18.40 14.14
N PHE A 31 -0.52 -17.11 14.20
CA PHE A 31 -1.16 -16.50 15.37
C PHE A 31 -2.51 -17.15 15.67
N PHE A 32 -3.35 -17.38 14.66
CA PHE A 32 -4.64 -18.03 14.82
C PHE A 32 -4.50 -19.44 15.43
N ILE A 33 -3.62 -20.26 14.87
CA ILE A 33 -3.44 -21.64 15.31
C ILE A 33 -2.88 -21.70 16.73
N THR A 34 -1.87 -20.90 17.06
CA THR A 34 -1.33 -20.85 18.42
C THR A 34 -2.39 -20.43 19.45
N SER A 35 -3.20 -19.40 19.14
CA SER A 35 -4.28 -18.96 20.04
C SER A 35 -5.33 -20.06 20.25
N VAL A 36 -5.72 -20.77 19.19
CA VAL A 36 -6.67 -21.90 19.26
C VAL A 36 -6.12 -23.03 20.13
N LEU A 37 -4.83 -23.36 20.03
CA LEU A 37 -4.19 -24.42 20.82
C LEU A 37 -4.09 -24.07 22.30
N VAL A 38 -3.63 -22.86 22.62
CA VAL A 38 -3.54 -22.35 24.01
C VAL A 38 -4.92 -22.29 24.66
N GLN A 39 -5.94 -21.84 23.93
CA GLN A 39 -7.29 -21.74 24.50
C GLN A 39 -7.95 -23.10 24.71
N ARG A 40 -7.61 -24.09 23.88
CA ARG A 40 -8.09 -25.46 24.03
C ARG A 40 -7.50 -26.14 25.26
N GLU A 41 -6.23 -25.85 25.61
CA GLU A 41 -5.60 -26.35 26.84
C GLU A 41 -6.16 -25.69 28.10
N THR A 42 -6.52 -24.41 28.02
CA THR A 42 -7.04 -23.62 29.16
C THR A 42 -8.57 -23.67 29.30
N GLY A 43 -9.29 -24.26 28.35
CA GLY A 43 -10.75 -24.45 28.40
C GLY A 43 -11.59 -23.19 28.19
N GLY A 44 -11.02 -22.14 27.59
CA GLY A 44 -11.73 -20.89 27.30
C GLY A 44 -12.69 -20.99 26.10
N ASN A 45 -13.52 -19.96 25.89
CA ASN A 45 -14.49 -19.91 24.81
C ASN A 45 -13.82 -19.74 23.43
N LEU A 46 -13.48 -20.86 22.79
CA LEU A 46 -12.89 -20.89 21.44
C LEU A 46 -13.73 -20.12 20.41
N ALA A 47 -15.06 -20.13 20.54
CA ALA A 47 -15.95 -19.47 19.59
C ALA A 47 -15.72 -17.95 19.61
N GLU A 48 -15.54 -17.36 20.79
CA GLU A 48 -15.30 -15.92 20.96
C GLU A 48 -13.96 -15.47 20.38
N ILE A 49 -12.90 -16.27 20.53
CA ILE A 49 -11.57 -15.96 19.96
C ILE A 49 -11.56 -16.11 18.44
N ILE A 50 -12.23 -17.15 17.91
CA ILE A 50 -12.35 -17.33 16.46
C ILE A 50 -13.14 -16.15 15.86
N ASP A 51 -14.23 -15.72 16.49
CA ASP A 51 -14.98 -14.54 16.05
C ASP A 51 -14.15 -13.25 16.14
N SER A 52 -13.37 -13.07 17.21
CA SER A 52 -12.50 -11.91 17.38
C SER A 52 -11.39 -11.87 16.32
N LEU A 53 -10.75 -13.00 16.05
CA LEU A 53 -9.72 -13.11 15.01
C LEU A 53 -10.30 -12.95 13.61
N ALA A 54 -11.48 -13.52 13.33
CA ALA A 54 -12.19 -13.31 12.08
C ALA A 54 -12.52 -11.81 11.89
N GLY A 55 -12.91 -11.12 12.96
CA GLY A 55 -13.08 -9.66 12.98
C GLY A 55 -11.80 -8.91 12.65
N LEU A 56 -10.68 -9.24 13.32
CA LEU A 56 -9.38 -8.62 13.08
C LEU A 56 -8.87 -8.84 11.66
N ILE A 57 -9.04 -10.05 11.10
CA ILE A 57 -8.67 -10.35 9.72
C ILE A 57 -9.49 -9.47 8.75
N ARG A 58 -10.82 -9.39 8.92
CA ARG A 58 -11.66 -8.52 8.10
C ARG A 58 -11.24 -7.05 8.19
N GLN A 59 -10.95 -6.56 9.39
CA GLN A 59 -10.46 -5.19 9.60
C GLN A 59 -9.13 -4.94 8.89
N ARG A 60 -8.19 -5.89 8.92
CA ARG A 60 -6.92 -5.79 8.16
C ARG A 60 -7.17 -5.72 6.66
N PHE A 61 -8.07 -6.55 6.12
CA PHE A 61 -8.45 -6.50 4.71
C PHE A 61 -9.08 -5.15 4.33
N GLU A 62 -10.00 -4.63 5.14
CA GLU A 62 -10.61 -3.32 4.92
C GLU A 62 -9.57 -2.20 4.96
N LEU A 63 -8.62 -2.25 5.91
CA LEU A 63 -7.52 -1.29 6.00
C LEU A 63 -6.64 -1.33 4.75
N GLN A 64 -6.24 -2.53 4.29
CA GLN A 64 -5.44 -2.68 3.08
C GLN A 64 -6.15 -2.12 1.84
N LEU A 65 -7.47 -2.37 1.72
CA LEU A 65 -8.28 -1.81 0.64
C LEU A 65 -8.37 -0.29 0.72
N ARG A 66 -8.55 0.28 1.91
CA ARG A 66 -8.56 1.73 2.14
C ARG A 66 -7.21 2.36 1.80
N VAL A 67 -6.10 1.79 2.25
CA VAL A 67 -4.76 2.28 1.89
C VAL A 67 -4.57 2.23 0.39
N LYS A 68 -4.93 1.13 -0.28
CA LYS A 68 -4.81 1.00 -1.74
C LYS A 68 -5.63 2.07 -2.49
N ALA A 69 -6.84 2.38 -2.01
CA ALA A 69 -7.68 3.42 -2.59
C ALA A 69 -7.06 4.83 -2.39
N LEU A 70 -6.64 5.17 -1.17
CA LEU A 70 -6.00 6.45 -0.86
C LEU A 70 -4.66 6.63 -1.62
N SER A 71 -3.86 5.58 -1.73
CA SER A 71 -2.64 5.59 -2.54
C SER A 71 -2.92 5.73 -4.04
N ALA A 72 -4.09 5.30 -4.54
CA ALA A 72 -4.48 5.53 -5.93
C ALA A 72 -4.87 7.00 -6.16
N GLU A 73 -5.62 7.60 -5.25
CA GLU A 73 -5.95 9.02 -5.29
C GLU A 73 -4.70 9.90 -5.22
N GLY A 74 -3.79 9.63 -4.27
CA GLY A 74 -2.53 10.35 -4.15
C GLY A 74 -1.65 10.25 -5.40
N ARG A 75 -1.61 9.09 -6.07
CA ARG A 75 -0.92 8.90 -7.36
C ARG A 75 -1.53 9.73 -8.48
N MET A 76 -2.86 9.74 -8.59
CA MET A 76 -3.54 10.53 -9.62
C MET A 76 -3.32 12.03 -9.39
N SER A 77 -3.49 12.51 -8.16
CA SER A 77 -3.24 13.91 -7.81
C SER A 77 -1.80 14.33 -8.08
N ALA A 78 -0.81 13.49 -7.73
CA ALA A 78 0.59 13.73 -8.06
C ALA A 78 0.85 13.76 -9.58
N ALA A 79 0.25 12.85 -10.34
CA ALA A 79 0.37 12.82 -11.80
C ALA A 79 -0.20 14.10 -12.45
N VAL A 80 -1.35 14.58 -11.98
CA VAL A 80 -1.96 15.82 -12.47
C VAL A 80 -1.09 17.03 -12.11
N LEU A 81 -0.65 17.14 -10.85
CA LEU A 81 0.17 18.27 -10.38
C LEU A 81 1.52 18.36 -11.10
N LEU A 82 2.17 17.22 -11.39
CA LEU A 82 3.44 17.19 -12.13
C LEU A 82 3.23 17.37 -13.63
N GLY A 83 2.10 16.91 -14.17
CA GLY A 83 1.77 17.05 -15.59
C GLY A 83 1.38 18.47 -15.97
N LEU A 84 0.70 19.20 -15.08
CA LEU A 84 0.14 20.53 -15.37
C LEU A 84 1.19 21.53 -15.90
N PRO A 85 2.36 21.74 -15.27
CA PRO A 85 3.35 22.69 -15.75
C PRO A 85 3.91 22.32 -17.12
N ILE A 86 4.05 21.02 -17.40
CA ILE A 86 4.55 20.50 -18.69
C ILE A 86 3.52 20.75 -19.79
N VAL A 87 2.24 20.43 -19.53
CA VAL A 87 1.15 20.63 -20.49
C VAL A 87 0.95 22.12 -20.78
N VAL A 88 0.89 22.95 -19.73
CA VAL A 88 0.75 24.40 -19.88
C VAL A 88 1.96 24.99 -20.59
N GLY A 89 3.18 24.60 -20.23
CA GLY A 89 4.39 25.04 -20.91
C GLY A 89 4.41 24.67 -22.40
N ALA A 90 4.02 23.44 -22.76
CA ALA A 90 3.93 23.00 -24.15
C ALA A 90 2.84 23.75 -24.94
N LEU A 91 1.68 24.00 -24.33
CA LEU A 91 0.61 24.78 -24.93
C LEU A 91 1.03 26.23 -25.17
N LEU A 92 1.65 26.88 -24.17
CA LEU A 92 2.15 28.24 -24.30
C LEU A 92 3.25 28.34 -25.35
N PHE A 93 4.13 27.34 -25.45
CA PHE A 93 5.14 27.28 -26.49
C PHE A 93 4.53 27.22 -27.90
N LYS A 94 3.42 26.48 -28.08
CA LYS A 94 2.72 26.37 -29.36
C LYS A 94 1.89 27.61 -29.70
N MET A 95 1.24 28.21 -28.70
CA MET A 95 0.35 29.35 -28.92
C MET A 95 1.09 30.69 -29.00
N ASN A 96 2.11 30.90 -28.17
CA ASN A 96 2.86 32.16 -28.06
C ASN A 96 4.36 31.87 -27.88
N PRO A 97 5.06 31.48 -28.97
CA PRO A 97 6.48 31.14 -28.92
C PRO A 97 7.36 32.31 -28.46
N ASP A 98 7.00 33.55 -28.80
CA ASP A 98 7.74 34.75 -28.37
C ASP A 98 7.74 34.92 -26.84
N TYR A 99 6.62 34.59 -26.18
CA TYR A 99 6.51 34.67 -24.72
C TYR A 99 7.38 33.62 -24.02
N MET A 100 7.39 32.38 -24.54
CA MET A 100 8.29 31.33 -24.05
C MET A 100 9.76 31.60 -24.39
N GLY A 101 10.02 32.31 -25.50
CA GLY A 101 11.36 32.73 -25.91
C GLY A 101 12.07 33.57 -24.85
N VAL A 102 11.35 34.50 -24.19
CA VAL A 102 11.87 35.34 -23.10
C VAL A 102 12.43 34.49 -21.95
N LEU A 103 11.81 33.34 -21.67
CA LEU A 103 12.27 32.41 -20.63
C LEU A 103 13.67 31.84 -20.94
N PHE A 104 14.04 31.72 -22.21
CA PHE A 104 15.32 31.19 -22.66
C PHE A 104 16.34 32.26 -23.02
N THR A 105 15.91 33.42 -23.50
CA THR A 105 16.78 34.51 -23.97
C THR A 105 17.18 35.47 -22.86
N ASP A 106 16.29 35.74 -21.90
CA ASP A 106 16.57 36.63 -20.76
C ASP A 106 17.35 35.88 -19.66
N PRO A 107 18.49 36.41 -19.16
CA PRO A 107 19.21 35.84 -18.02
C PRO A 107 18.33 35.60 -16.79
N MET A 108 17.36 36.49 -16.52
CA MET A 108 16.43 36.36 -15.41
C MET A 108 15.40 35.25 -15.65
N GLY A 109 14.92 35.11 -16.89
CA GLY A 109 14.05 34.01 -17.31
C GLY A 109 14.71 32.65 -17.12
N ARG A 110 15.99 32.53 -17.49
CA ARG A 110 16.76 31.29 -17.34
C ARG A 110 16.97 30.90 -15.88
N ASN A 111 17.25 31.88 -15.01
CA ASN A 111 17.37 31.64 -13.57
C ASN A 111 16.04 31.15 -12.95
N LEU A 112 14.93 31.80 -13.28
CA LEU A 112 13.60 31.41 -12.79
C LEU A 112 13.20 30.01 -13.28
N ALA A 113 13.45 29.70 -14.54
CA ALA A 113 13.19 28.37 -15.10
C ALA A 113 14.03 27.28 -14.42
N THR A 114 15.29 27.57 -14.12
CA THR A 114 16.20 26.64 -13.44
C THR A 114 15.72 26.37 -12.00
N ILE A 115 15.42 27.41 -11.24
CA ILE A 115 14.90 27.29 -9.86
C ILE A 115 13.56 26.55 -9.86
N GLY A 116 12.64 26.92 -10.76
CA GLY A 116 11.35 26.26 -10.89
C GLY A 116 11.48 24.77 -11.23
N SER A 117 12.41 24.42 -12.12
CA SER A 117 12.69 23.02 -12.47
C SER A 117 13.23 22.23 -11.28
N ILE A 118 14.14 22.81 -10.50
CA ILE A 118 14.66 22.17 -9.27
C ILE A 118 13.54 21.97 -8.26
N MET A 119 12.70 22.98 -8.02
CA MET A 119 11.54 22.87 -7.12
C MET A 119 10.56 21.79 -7.60
N MET A 120 10.35 21.67 -8.90
CA MET A 120 9.47 20.64 -9.48
C MET A 120 10.01 19.23 -9.24
N VAL A 121 11.33 19.03 -9.39
CA VAL A 121 11.99 17.76 -9.07
C VAL A 121 11.90 17.43 -7.59
N VAL A 122 12.13 18.40 -6.70
CA VAL A 122 11.99 18.23 -5.26
C VAL A 122 10.55 17.86 -4.90
N GLY A 123 9.56 18.57 -5.45
CA GLY A 123 8.15 18.28 -5.26
C GLY A 123 7.76 16.87 -5.74
N ALA A 124 8.28 16.44 -6.88
CA ALA A 124 8.06 15.08 -7.40
C ALA A 124 8.64 14.01 -6.46
N VAL A 125 9.83 14.22 -5.91
CA VAL A 125 10.46 13.30 -4.95
C VAL A 125 9.66 13.22 -3.64
N VAL A 126 9.22 14.36 -3.12
CA VAL A 126 8.39 14.42 -1.89
C VAL A 126 7.07 13.69 -2.11
N MET A 127 6.37 13.94 -3.23
CA MET A 127 5.12 13.26 -3.54
C MET A 127 5.31 11.75 -3.72
N LYS A 128 6.39 11.32 -4.37
CA LYS A 128 6.73 9.89 -4.48
C LYS A 128 6.88 9.24 -3.11
N ARG A 129 7.53 9.93 -2.15
CA ARG A 129 7.68 9.42 -0.78
C ARG A 129 6.36 9.40 0.01
N MET A 130 5.47 10.38 -0.20
CA MET A 130 4.16 10.38 0.46
C MET A 130 3.25 9.25 -0.05
N VAL A 131 3.37 8.89 -1.33
CA VAL A 131 2.56 7.85 -1.96
C VAL A 131 3.06 6.44 -1.65
N ASP A 132 4.37 6.26 -1.51
CA ASP A 132 5.01 4.96 -1.25
C ASP A 132 4.94 4.56 0.23
N ILE A 133 3.76 4.69 0.83
CA ILE A 133 3.46 4.13 2.15
C ILE A 133 3.34 2.62 1.96
N LYS A 134 4.44 1.91 2.22
CA LYS A 134 4.44 0.45 2.40
C LYS A 134 3.60 0.11 3.64
N VAL A 135 2.55 -0.69 3.42
CA VAL A 135 1.87 -1.47 4.47
C VAL A 135 2.72 -2.68 4.80
#